data_AF-A0A8J8K3R4-F1
#
_entry.id   AF-A0A8J8K3R4-F1
#
_cell.length_a   1.000
_cell.length_b   1.000
_cell.length_c   1.000
_cell.angle_alpha   90.00
_cell.angle_beta   90.00
_cell.angle_gamma   90.00
#
_symmetry.space_group_name_H-M   'P 1'
#
loop_
_entity.id
_entity.type
_entity.pdbx_description
1 polymer ?
#
loop_
_entity_poly.entity_id
_entity_poly.type
_entity_poly.pdbx_seq_one_letter_code
_entity_poly.pdbx_strand_id
1 'polypeptide(L)'
;MKVVFEPENKEAIFDQLQEIAEKYGTTVKQQDTGKGHFIFVKAKLKIVEKVREYRHRIQVWGAKDEDVNYLKQFWGEPIKKIVQKMTPLVFAKEIVKIPNVNELTIEDITAIMEISESDYEQYCRYIKVAASNASAPPEVVKAYNLLENIS
;
A
#
# COMPACT_ATOMS: atom_id res chain seq x y z
N MET A 1 -5.07 6.48 -6.48
CA MET A 1 -4.90 7.27 -5.25
C MET A 1 -4.73 6.33 -4.07
N LYS A 2 -3.91 6.70 -3.08
CA LYS A 2 -3.89 6.07 -1.76
C LYS A 2 -4.36 7.08 -0.71
N VAL A 3 -5.20 6.65 0.22
CA VAL A 3 -5.72 7.49 1.31
C VAL A 3 -5.51 6.76 2.62
N VAL A 4 -5.04 7.48 3.64
CA VAL A 4 -4.80 6.91 4.98
C VAL A 4 -5.69 7.62 5.99
N PHE A 5 -6.41 6.84 6.79
CA PHE A 5 -7.22 7.33 7.92
C PHE A 5 -6.68 6.78 9.24
N GLU A 6 -6.86 7.54 10.33
CA GLU A 6 -6.53 7.15 11.72
C GLU A 6 -7.80 7.35 12.57
N PRO A 7 -8.67 6.32 12.68
CA PRO A 7 -9.96 6.44 13.36
C PRO A 7 -9.79 6.65 14.87
N GLU A 8 -10.58 7.55 15.46
CA GLU A 8 -10.57 7.80 16.91
C GLU A 8 -11.21 6.65 17.71
N ASN A 9 -12.31 6.08 17.21
CA ASN A 9 -13.01 4.95 17.83
C ASN A 9 -12.58 3.62 17.18
N LYS A 10 -11.75 2.86 17.91
CA LYS A 10 -11.17 1.60 17.43
C LYS A 10 -12.12 0.41 17.56
N GLU A 11 -13.09 0.47 18.47
CA GLU A 11 -13.96 -0.67 18.78
C GLU A 11 -15.00 -0.91 17.68
N ALA A 12 -15.37 0.12 16.93
CA ALA A 12 -16.37 0.03 15.87
C ALA A 12 -15.81 -0.32 14.47
N ILE A 13 -14.48 -0.48 14.32
CA ILE A 13 -13.86 -0.62 12.99
C ILE A 13 -14.39 -1.83 12.23
N PHE A 14 -14.60 -2.95 12.92
CA PHE A 14 -15.10 -4.17 12.26
C PHE A 14 -16.53 -4.00 11.74
N ASP A 15 -17.43 -3.43 12.55
CA ASP A 15 -18.82 -3.19 12.16
C ASP A 15 -18.90 -2.20 10.98
N GLN A 16 -18.05 -1.16 11.00
CA GLN A 16 -17.94 -0.22 9.89
C GLN A 16 -17.43 -0.89 8.61
N LEU A 17 -16.46 -1.80 8.73
CA LEU A 17 -15.99 -2.60 7.59
C LEU A 17 -17.10 -3.52 7.06
N GLN A 18 -17.94 -4.09 7.92
CA GLN A 18 -19.10 -4.87 7.47
C GLN A 18 -20.10 -4.02 6.69
N GLU A 19 -20.46 -2.84 7.18
CA GLU A 19 -21.37 -1.92 6.49
C GLU A 19 -20.84 -1.50 5.11
N ILE A 20 -19.53 -1.20 5.04
CA ILE A 20 -18.86 -0.90 3.78
C ILE A 20 -18.89 -2.12 2.84
N ALA A 21 -18.63 -3.32 3.36
CA ALA A 21 -18.62 -4.53 2.57
C ALA A 21 -20.00 -4.82 1.94
N GLU A 22 -21.09 -4.64 2.71
CA GLU A 22 -22.47 -4.78 2.24
C GLU A 22 -22.77 -3.82 1.09
N LYS A 23 -22.47 -2.52 1.27
CA LYS A 23 -22.69 -1.50 0.23
C LYS A 23 -22.01 -1.86 -1.09
N TYR A 24 -20.80 -2.42 -1.02
CA TYR A 24 -20.00 -2.75 -2.19
C TYR A 24 -20.17 -4.21 -2.66
N GLY A 25 -21.12 -4.96 -2.10
CA GLY A 25 -21.42 -6.34 -2.49
C GLY A 25 -20.26 -7.30 -2.31
N THR A 26 -19.54 -7.18 -1.19
CA THR A 26 -18.34 -7.95 -0.87
C THR A 26 -18.32 -8.36 0.61
N THR A 27 -17.26 -9.00 1.09
CA THR A 27 -17.12 -9.49 2.45
C THR A 27 -15.81 -9.05 3.10
N VAL A 28 -15.85 -8.86 4.42
CA VAL A 28 -14.67 -8.61 5.26
C VAL A 28 -13.87 -9.91 5.41
N LYS A 29 -12.55 -9.83 5.27
CA LYS A 29 -11.61 -10.93 5.45
C LYS A 29 -10.53 -10.56 6.48
N GLN A 30 -9.99 -11.55 7.17
CA GLN A 30 -8.84 -11.38 8.07
C GLN A 30 -7.53 -11.51 7.30
N GLN A 31 -6.51 -10.75 7.69
CA GLN A 31 -5.14 -10.92 7.16
C GLN A 31 -4.52 -12.23 7.62
N ASP A 32 -3.82 -12.91 6.71
CA ASP A 32 -3.14 -14.18 7.00
C ASP A 32 -1.96 -14.01 8.00
N THR A 33 -1.35 -12.82 8.07
CA THR A 33 -0.14 -12.54 8.88
C THR A 33 -0.37 -11.57 10.05
N GLY A 34 -1.61 -11.16 10.35
CA GLY A 34 -1.87 -10.13 11.37
C GLY A 34 -3.29 -10.06 11.93
N LYS A 35 -3.51 -9.14 12.88
CA LYS A 35 -4.81 -8.91 13.54
C LYS A 35 -5.78 -7.99 12.76
N GLY A 36 -5.42 -7.61 11.54
CA GLY A 36 -6.17 -6.63 10.75
C GLY A 36 -7.18 -7.25 9.80
N HIS A 37 -8.18 -6.47 9.42
CA HIS A 37 -9.19 -6.85 8.44
C HIS A 37 -9.01 -6.13 7.10
N PHE A 38 -9.54 -6.71 6.03
CA PHE A 38 -9.56 -6.11 4.71
C PHE A 38 -10.81 -6.48 3.91
N ILE A 39 -11.13 -5.65 2.92
CA ILE A 39 -12.25 -5.87 2.00
C ILE A 39 -11.75 -5.69 0.56
N PHE A 40 -12.18 -6.57 -0.34
CA PHE A 40 -11.96 -6.42 -1.78
C PHE A 40 -13.24 -5.95 -2.46
N VAL A 41 -13.27 -4.68 -2.88
CA VAL A 41 -14.42 -4.12 -3.60
C VAL A 41 -14.21 -4.31 -5.11
N LYS A 42 -15.27 -4.67 -5.84
CA LYS A 42 -15.19 -4.77 -7.31
C LYS A 42 -14.93 -3.38 -7.90
N ALA A 43 -13.89 -3.33 -8.76
CA ALA A 43 -13.25 -2.15 -9.35
C ALA A 43 -12.14 -1.50 -8.49
N LYS A 44 -10.95 -2.12 -8.49
CA LYS A 44 -9.63 -1.53 -8.10
C LYS A 44 -9.49 -0.94 -6.69
N LEU A 45 -10.54 -0.92 -5.88
CA LEU A 45 -10.55 -0.38 -4.53
C LEU A 45 -10.15 -1.47 -3.52
N LYS A 46 -9.05 -1.24 -2.79
CA LYS A 46 -8.55 -2.11 -1.71
C LYS A 46 -8.54 -1.31 -0.42
N ILE A 47 -9.05 -1.86 0.68
CA ILE A 47 -9.03 -1.24 2.01
C ILE A 47 -8.35 -2.24 2.95
N VAL A 48 -7.28 -1.81 3.63
CA VAL A 48 -6.52 -2.63 4.59
C VAL A 48 -6.36 -1.88 5.89
N GLU A 49 -6.71 -2.53 6.98
CA GLU A 49 -6.33 -2.12 8.32
C GLU A 49 -4.93 -2.65 8.67
N LYS A 50 -4.04 -1.77 9.15
CA LYS A 50 -2.75 -2.15 9.75
C LYS A 50 -2.74 -1.76 11.22
N VAL A 51 -2.41 -2.72 12.08
CA VAL A 51 -2.28 -2.53 13.53
C VAL A 51 -0.80 -2.62 13.92
N ARG A 52 -0.23 -1.53 14.45
CA ARG A 52 1.14 -1.51 15.04
C ARG A 52 1.09 -0.81 16.39
N GLU A 53 1.65 -1.44 17.43
CA GLU A 53 1.93 -0.83 18.74
C GLU A 53 0.75 -0.01 19.32
N TYR A 54 -0.49 -0.50 19.15
CA TYR A 54 -1.76 0.15 19.57
C TYR A 54 -2.36 1.23 18.66
N ARG A 55 -1.80 1.48 17.46
CA ARG A 55 -2.39 2.38 16.45
C ARG A 55 -2.98 1.61 15.28
N HIS A 56 -4.19 1.98 14.88
CA HIS A 56 -4.90 1.43 13.73
C HIS A 56 -4.77 2.42 12.58
N ARG A 57 -4.22 1.97 11.46
CA ARG A 57 -4.13 2.75 10.22
C ARG A 57 -4.95 2.08 9.14
N ILE A 58 -5.93 2.78 8.60
CA ILE A 58 -6.69 2.32 7.44
C ILE A 58 -6.04 2.85 6.19
N GLN A 59 -5.58 1.95 5.31
CA GLN A 59 -4.99 2.27 4.02
C GLN A 59 -5.97 1.90 2.91
N VAL A 60 -6.33 2.88 2.09
CA VAL A 60 -7.27 2.72 0.98
C VAL A 60 -6.53 2.96 -0.32
N TRP A 61 -6.50 1.99 -1.24
CA TRP A 61 -5.93 2.13 -2.58
C TRP A 61 -7.01 2.12 -3.64
N GLY A 62 -6.81 2.89 -4.71
CA GLY A 62 -7.70 2.89 -5.87
C GLY A 62 -8.95 3.74 -5.72
N ALA A 63 -9.12 4.43 -4.59
CA ALA A 63 -10.26 5.32 -4.33
C ALA A 63 -10.36 6.46 -5.34
N LYS A 64 -11.57 6.71 -5.82
CA LYS A 64 -11.98 7.96 -6.47
C LYS A 64 -12.38 8.98 -5.40
N ASP A 65 -12.48 10.25 -5.77
CA ASP A 65 -12.89 11.31 -4.82
C ASP A 65 -14.27 11.04 -4.19
N GLU A 66 -15.19 10.43 -4.94
CA GLU A 66 -16.48 9.98 -4.41
C GLU A 66 -16.35 8.93 -3.29
N ASP A 67 -15.44 7.95 -3.46
CA ASP A 67 -15.17 6.94 -2.45
C ASP A 67 -14.56 7.59 -1.20
N VAL A 68 -13.63 8.53 -1.38
CA VAL A 68 -13.02 9.27 -0.27
C VAL A 68 -14.07 10.05 0.51
N ASN A 69 -14.97 10.75 -0.18
CA ASN A 69 -16.04 11.52 0.45
C ASN A 69 -17.00 10.63 1.26
N TYR A 70 -17.29 9.42 0.78
CA TYR A 70 -18.06 8.45 1.54
C TYR A 70 -17.29 7.94 2.77
N LEU A 71 -16.01 7.56 2.61
CA LEU A 71 -15.21 6.98 3.70
C LEU A 71 -14.93 7.97 4.85
N LYS A 72 -14.94 9.28 4.57
CA LYS A 72 -14.85 10.33 5.59
C LYS A 72 -15.96 10.26 6.64
N GLN A 73 -17.12 9.70 6.30
CA GLN A 73 -18.25 9.56 7.24
C GLN A 73 -17.93 8.61 8.40
N PHE A 74 -16.97 7.70 8.21
CA PHE A 74 -16.60 6.68 9.20
C PHE A 74 -15.34 7.06 9.99
N TRP A 75 -14.33 7.61 9.31
CA TRP A 75 -12.99 7.77 9.87
C TRP A 75 -12.49 9.22 9.86
N GLY A 76 -13.36 10.18 9.56
CA GLY A 76 -13.01 11.60 9.50
C GLY A 76 -12.12 11.96 8.30
N GLU A 77 -11.42 13.09 8.39
CA GLU A 77 -10.52 13.53 7.31
C GLU A 77 -9.28 12.63 7.22
N PRO A 78 -8.82 12.28 6.00
CA PRO A 78 -7.64 11.47 5.84
C PRO A 78 -6.38 12.26 6.22
N ILE A 79 -5.52 11.63 7.02
CA ILE A 79 -4.22 12.21 7.43
C ILE A 79 -3.24 12.34 6.26
N LYS A 80 -3.46 11.58 5.17
CA LYS A 80 -2.61 11.60 3.97
C LYS A 80 -3.39 11.19 2.73
N LYS A 81 -3.23 11.96 1.64
CA LYS A 81 -3.79 11.67 0.30
C LYS A 81 -2.66 11.64 -0.73
N ILE A 82 -2.41 10.48 -1.33
CA ILE A 82 -1.41 10.29 -2.39
C ILE A 82 -2.15 10.16 -3.72
N VAL A 83 -2.12 11.25 -4.50
CA VAL A 83 -2.92 11.37 -5.73
C VAL A 83 -2.25 10.69 -6.92
N GLN A 84 -0.91 10.70 -6.98
CA GLN A 84 -0.13 10.07 -8.05
C GLN A 84 0.49 8.75 -7.60
N LYS A 85 0.32 7.69 -8.41
CA LYS A 85 1.08 6.46 -8.22
C LYS A 85 2.56 6.75 -8.46
N MET A 86 3.40 6.18 -7.60
CA MET A 86 4.84 6.18 -7.81
C MET A 86 5.15 5.56 -9.18
N THR A 87 6.10 6.13 -9.92
CA THR A 87 6.57 5.49 -11.15
C THR A 87 7.67 4.47 -10.82
N PRO A 88 7.93 3.46 -11.68
CA PRO A 88 9.03 2.52 -11.45
C PRO A 88 10.39 3.22 -11.24
N LEU A 89 10.62 4.33 -11.94
CA LEU A 89 11.84 5.12 -11.79
C LEU A 89 11.91 5.83 -10.43
N VAL A 90 10.80 6.42 -9.96
CA VAL A 90 10.76 7.02 -8.62
C VAL A 90 10.95 5.94 -7.55
N PHE A 91 10.32 4.78 -7.72
CA PHE A 91 10.50 3.63 -6.84
C PHE A 91 11.97 3.19 -6.76
N ALA A 92 12.67 3.05 -7.90
CA ALA A 92 14.09 2.74 -7.92
C ALA A 92 14.94 3.77 -7.13
N LYS A 93 14.69 5.06 -7.35
CA LYS A 93 15.42 6.14 -6.68
C LYS A 93 15.21 6.15 -5.16
N GLU A 94 14.00 5.85 -4.71
CA GLU A 94 13.67 5.82 -3.29
C GLU A 94 14.17 4.55 -2.60
N ILE A 95 14.11 3.37 -3.24
CA ILE A 95 14.69 2.11 -2.74
C ILE A 95 16.17 2.28 -2.36
N VAL A 96 16.93 2.97 -3.21
CA VAL A 96 18.38 3.19 -3.01
C VAL A 96 18.68 4.07 -1.78
N LYS A 97 17.71 4.85 -1.31
CA LYS A 97 17.83 5.70 -0.12
C LYS A 97 17.48 4.99 1.17
N ILE A 98 16.83 3.82 1.10
CA ILE A 98 16.44 3.06 2.29
C ILE A 98 17.68 2.35 2.85
N PRO A 99 18.11 2.66 4.09
CA PRO A 99 19.21 1.95 4.71
C PRO A 99 18.83 0.49 4.97
N ASN A 100 19.77 -0.42 4.74
CA ASN A 100 19.61 -1.88 4.97
C ASN A 100 18.35 -2.48 4.31
N VAL A 101 17.98 -1.99 3.12
CA VAL A 101 16.77 -2.46 2.42
C VAL A 101 16.76 -3.96 2.13
N ASN A 102 17.94 -4.57 2.03
CA ASN A 102 18.15 -6.02 1.87
C ASN A 102 17.77 -6.84 3.12
N GLU A 103 17.62 -6.21 4.29
CA GLU A 103 17.16 -6.85 5.52
C GLU A 103 15.64 -6.72 5.72
N LEU A 104 14.95 -6.00 4.82
CA LEU A 104 13.52 -5.73 4.92
C LEU A 104 12.68 -6.77 4.18
N THR A 105 11.51 -7.07 4.73
CA THR A 105 10.51 -7.90 4.03
C THR A 105 9.80 -7.11 2.92
N ILE A 106 9.17 -7.81 1.98
CA ILE A 106 8.27 -7.20 0.99
C ILE A 106 7.17 -6.38 1.69
N GLU A 107 6.65 -6.86 2.82
CA GLU A 107 5.64 -6.18 3.61
C GLU A 107 6.14 -4.86 4.20
N ASP A 108 7.40 -4.82 4.65
CA ASP A 108 8.06 -3.61 5.15
C ASP A 108 8.34 -2.61 4.02
N ILE A 109 8.84 -3.09 2.88
CA ILE A 109 9.12 -2.23 1.72
C ILE A 109 7.83 -1.62 1.19
N THR A 110 6.78 -2.42 1.00
CA THR A 110 5.47 -1.93 0.56
C THR A 110 4.83 -0.99 1.60
N ALA A 111 5.11 -1.19 2.89
CA ALA A 111 4.69 -0.27 3.95
C ALA A 111 5.44 1.08 3.87
N ILE A 112 6.77 1.06 3.78
CA ILE A 112 7.64 2.25 3.72
C ILE A 112 7.35 3.06 2.45
N MET A 113 7.31 2.37 1.32
CA MET A 113 7.08 2.95 0.01
C MET A 113 5.60 3.30 -0.23
N GLU A 114 4.74 2.86 0.68
CA GLU A 114 3.30 3.07 0.66
C GLU A 114 2.60 2.53 -0.61
N ILE A 115 3.20 1.56 -1.30
CA ILE A 115 2.68 0.94 -2.52
C ILE A 115 1.93 -0.36 -2.23
N SER A 116 1.15 -0.86 -3.19
CA SER A 116 0.59 -2.21 -3.10
C SER A 116 1.65 -3.26 -3.47
N GLU A 117 1.47 -4.49 -3.01
CA GLU A 117 2.33 -5.62 -3.40
C GLU A 117 2.30 -5.87 -4.92
N SER A 118 1.13 -5.72 -5.55
CA SER A 118 1.01 -5.79 -7.01
C SER A 118 1.81 -4.69 -7.72
N ASP A 119 1.79 -3.46 -7.18
CA ASP A 119 2.63 -2.37 -7.71
C ASP A 119 4.12 -2.68 -7.47
N TYR A 120 4.50 -3.24 -6.32
CA TYR A 120 5.86 -3.68 -6.01
C TYR A 120 6.36 -4.70 -7.05
N GLU A 121 5.63 -5.78 -7.27
CA GLU A 121 5.99 -6.79 -8.27
C GLU A 121 6.12 -6.21 -9.68
N GLN A 122 5.22 -5.28 -10.03
CA GLN A 122 5.24 -4.61 -11.32
C GLN A 122 6.49 -3.72 -11.44
N TYR A 123 6.84 -2.96 -10.40
CA TYR A 123 8.03 -2.11 -10.39
C TYR A 123 9.31 -2.94 -10.41
N CYS A 124 9.39 -4.03 -9.65
CA CYS A 124 10.53 -4.96 -9.69
C CYS A 124 10.74 -5.53 -11.09
N ARG A 125 9.67 -5.94 -11.77
CA ARG A 125 9.72 -6.39 -13.18
C ARG A 125 10.26 -5.30 -14.11
N TYR A 126 9.75 -4.07 -14.00
CA TYR A 126 10.24 -2.96 -14.82
C TYR A 126 11.70 -2.60 -14.53
N ILE A 127 12.10 -2.59 -13.26
CA ILE A 127 13.47 -2.31 -12.85
C ILE A 127 14.42 -3.38 -13.37
N LYS A 128 14.04 -4.66 -13.29
CA LYS A 128 14.83 -5.76 -13.85
C LYS A 128 15.09 -5.58 -15.35
N VAL A 129 14.03 -5.31 -16.10
CA VAL A 129 14.14 -5.05 -17.55
C VAL A 129 14.99 -3.81 -17.80
N ALA A 130 14.76 -2.72 -17.06
CA ALA A 130 15.50 -1.48 -17.23
C ALA A 130 17.00 -1.64 -16.92
N ALA A 131 17.36 -2.37 -15.85
CA ALA A 131 18.73 -2.63 -15.43
C ALA A 131 19.51 -3.52 -16.40
N SER A 132 18.83 -4.38 -17.16
CA SER A 132 19.46 -5.21 -18.20
C SER A 132 19.95 -4.42 -19.43
N ASN A 133 19.58 -3.14 -19.56
CA ASN A 133 20.07 -2.29 -20.65
C ASN A 133 21.47 -1.75 -20.35
N ALA A 134 22.36 -1.79 -21.34
CA ALA A 134 23.75 -1.31 -21.20
C ALA A 134 23.84 0.18 -20.81
N SER A 135 22.81 0.98 -21.12
CA SER A 135 22.71 2.42 -20.80
C SER A 135 21.82 2.71 -19.58
N ALA A 136 21.54 1.71 -18.74
CA ALA A 136 20.70 1.88 -17.57
C ALA A 136 21.28 2.93 -16.59
N PRO A 137 20.44 3.82 -16.02
CA PRO A 137 20.89 4.74 -14.98
C PRO A 137 21.48 3.99 -13.77
N PRO A 138 22.57 4.49 -13.15
CA PRO A 138 23.22 3.82 -12.02
C PRO A 138 22.26 3.52 -10.85
N GLU A 139 21.29 4.40 -10.60
CA GLU A 139 20.29 4.23 -9.54
C GLU A 139 19.35 3.05 -9.83
N VAL A 140 19.06 2.77 -11.10
CA VAL A 140 18.21 1.65 -11.52
C VAL A 140 18.94 0.33 -11.35
N VAL A 141 20.23 0.27 -11.72
CA VAL A 141 21.07 -0.91 -11.51
C VAL A 141 21.25 -1.19 -10.02
N LYS A 142 21.52 -0.14 -9.22
CA LYS A 142 21.66 -0.28 -7.77
C LYS A 142 20.35 -0.73 -7.12
N ALA A 143 19.20 -0.18 -7.53
CA ALA A 143 17.90 -0.61 -7.04
C ALA A 143 17.63 -2.09 -7.36
N TYR A 144 17.95 -2.54 -8.58
CA TYR A 144 17.80 -3.94 -8.97
C TYR A 144 18.59 -4.89 -8.04
N ASN A 145 19.88 -4.60 -7.83
CA ASN A 145 20.74 -5.43 -6.98
C ASN A 145 20.25 -5.48 -5.53
N LEU A 146 19.67 -4.40 -5.02
CA LEU A 146 19.08 -4.37 -3.68
C LEU A 146 17.82 -5.25 -3.60
N LEU A 147 16.95 -5.16 -4.61
CA LEU A 147 15.69 -5.89 -4.68
C LEU A 147 15.85 -7.39 -4.93
N GLU A 148 16.89 -7.81 -5.65
CA GLU A 148 17.17 -9.23 -5.94
C GLU A 148 17.57 -10.02 -4.68
N ASN A 149 18.10 -9.33 -3.66
CA ASN A 149 18.55 -9.93 -2.41
C ASN A 149 17.46 -10.01 -1.33
N ILE A 150 16.23 -9.57 -1.64
CA ILE A 150 15.09 -9.59 -0.72
C ILE A 150 14.32 -10.89 -0.94
N SER A 151 14.27 -11.74 0.10
CA SER A 151 13.54 -13.02 0.12
C SER A 151 12.08 -12.85 0.54
#